data_AF-A0A934VAI7-F1
#
_entry.id   AF-A0A934VAI7-F1
#
_cell.length_a   1.000
_cell.length_b   1.000
_cell.length_c   1.000
_cell.angle_alpha   90.00
_cell.angle_beta   90.00
_cell.angle_gamma   90.00
#
_symmetry.space_group_name_H-M   'P 1'
#
loop_
_entity.id
_entity.type
_entity.pdbx_description
1 polymer ?
#
loop_
_entity_poly.entity_id
_entity_poly.type
_entity_poly.pdbx_seq_one_letter_code
_entity_poly.pdbx_strand_id
1 'polypeptide(L)' 'MKSKRLNLELKPEAHARLIRLQEEGNLSSIADVIRRALALSEMINDHVKNGGSVILRDRDNKEKEVMFF' A
#
# COMPACT_ATOMS: atom_id res chain seq x y z
N MET A 1 9.76 -14.87 -13.29
CA MET A 1 10.70 -14.05 -12.48
C MET A 1 11.15 -14.85 -11.26
N LYS A 2 12.44 -14.87 -10.90
CA LYS A 2 12.90 -15.57 -9.68
C LYS A 2 12.66 -14.68 -8.45
N SER A 3 12.00 -15.22 -7.42
CA SER A 3 11.83 -14.53 -6.14
C SER A 3 13.19 -14.32 -5.45
N LYS A 4 13.40 -13.13 -4.87
CA LYS A 4 14.58 -12.78 -4.08
C LYS A 4 14.13 -12.58 -2.63
N ARG A 5 14.90 -13.12 -1.68
CA ARG A 5 14.69 -12.86 -0.25
C ARG A 5 15.40 -11.56 0.12
N LEU A 6 14.69 -10.69 0.80
CA LEU A 6 15.20 -9.42 1.34
C LEU A 6 14.91 -9.41 2.84
N ASN A 7 15.90 -9.04 3.63
CA ASN A 7 15.72 -8.76 5.04
C ASN A 7 15.63 -7.25 5.20
N LEU A 8 14.64 -6.79 5.97
CA LEU A 8 14.40 -5.38 6.25
C LEU A 8 14.38 -5.18 7.75
N GLU A 9 15.18 -4.24 8.24
CA GLU A 9 14.99 -3.71 9.59
C GLU A 9 13.90 -2.64 9.54
N LEU A 10 12.85 -2.87 10.34
CA LEU A 10 11.70 -1.99 10.42
C LEU A 10 11.66 -1.36 11.80
N LYS A 11 11.26 -0.08 11.86
CA LYS A 11 10.89 0.53 13.12
C LYS A 11 9.72 -0.26 13.75
N PRO A 12 9.65 -0.40 15.08
CA PRO A 12 8.61 -1.17 15.75
C PRO A 12 7.19 -0.75 15.33
N GLU A 13 6.95 0.56 15.14
CA GLU A 13 5.64 1.08 14.75
C GLU A 13 5.27 0.68 13.32
N ALA A 14 6.23 0.66 12.41
CA ALA A 14 6.03 0.24 11.03
C ALA A 14 5.72 -1.27 10.97
N HIS A 15 6.43 -2.08 11.75
CA HIS A 15 6.17 -3.52 11.85
C HIS A 15 4.78 -3.80 12.44
N ALA A 16 4.40 -3.13 13.52
CA ALA A 16 3.07 -3.26 14.13
C ALA A 16 1.95 -2.89 13.15
N ARG A 17 2.14 -1.83 12.35
CA ARG A 17 1.18 -1.43 11.31
C ARG A 17 1.03 -2.50 10.23
N LEU A 18 2.11 -3.15 9.81
CA LEU A 18 2.07 -4.22 8.81
C LEU A 18 1.34 -5.47 9.32
N ILE A 19 1.53 -5.83 10.60
CA ILE A 19 0.78 -6.93 11.24
C ILE A 19 -0.71 -6.62 11.21
N ARG A 20 -1.10 -5.41 11.64
CA ARG A 20 -2.51 -5.02 11.64
C ARG A 20 -3.13 -5.09 10.24
N LEU A 21 -2.43 -4.60 9.21
CA LEU A 21 -2.89 -4.69 7.82
C LEU A 21 -2.97 -6.12 7.31
N GLN A 22 -2.07 -7.00 7.76
CA GLN A 22 -2.14 -8.43 7.45
C GLN A 22 -3.43 -9.03 8.02
N GLU A 23 -3.74 -8.76 9.29
CA GLU A 23 -4.93 -9.27 9.98
C GLU A 23 -6.22 -8.73 9.36
N GLU A 24 -6.32 -7.41 9.19
CA GLU A 24 -7.50 -6.76 8.60
C GLU A 24 -7.75 -7.22 7.15
N GLY A 25 -6.68 -7.47 6.40
CA GLY A 25 -6.74 -7.96 5.02
C GLY A 25 -6.88 -9.47 4.88
N ASN A 26 -6.90 -10.23 5.99
CA ASN A 26 -6.84 -11.70 6.01
C ASN A 26 -5.73 -12.26 5.09
N LEU A 27 -4.53 -11.69 5.20
CA LEU A 27 -3.40 -12.03 4.35
C LEU A 27 -2.50 -13.09 4.99
N SER A 28 -1.91 -13.93 4.16
CA SER A 28 -1.04 -15.04 4.60
C SER A 28 0.26 -14.58 5.25
N SER A 29 0.76 -13.39 4.94
CA SER A 29 2.02 -12.89 5.50
C SER A 29 2.18 -11.37 5.38
N ILE A 30 3.06 -10.79 6.21
CA ILE A 30 3.55 -9.41 6.05
C ILE A 30 4.16 -9.17 4.65
N ALA A 31 4.83 -10.18 4.08
CA ALA A 31 5.38 -10.07 2.74
C ALA A 31 4.28 -9.85 1.68
N ASP A 32 3.09 -10.42 1.86
CA ASP A 32 1.96 -10.20 0.96
C ASP A 32 1.37 -8.80 1.10
N VAL A 33 1.34 -8.27 2.33
CA VAL A 33 1.00 -6.86 2.59
C VAL A 33 1.95 -5.95 1.81
N ILE A 34 3.26 -6.16 1.94
CA ILE A 34 4.29 -5.34 1.28
C ILE A 34 4.15 -5.42 -0.24
N ARG A 35 3.98 -6.61 -0.81
CA ARG A 35 3.80 -6.78 -2.27
C ARG A 35 2.58 -6.03 -2.79
N ARG A 36 1.44 -6.12 -2.09
CA ARG A 36 0.21 -5.42 -2.48
C ARG A 36 0.35 -3.90 -2.36
N ALA A 37 1.01 -3.42 -1.30
CA ALA A 37 1.28 -2.01 -1.11
C ALA A 37 2.19 -1.44 -2.22
N LEU A 38 3.23 -2.19 -2.62
CA LEU A 38 4.10 -1.81 -3.73
C LEU A 38 3.35 -1.75 -5.06
N ALA A 39 2.56 -2.79 -5.39
CA ALA A 39 1.75 -2.80 -6.61
C ALA A 39 0.75 -1.64 -6.66
N LEU A 40 0.08 -1.34 -5.54
CA LEU A 40 -0.82 -0.19 -5.44
C LEU A 40 -0.06 1.13 -5.64
N SER A 41 1.13 1.27 -5.04
CA SER A 41 1.97 2.46 -5.23
C SER A 41 2.39 2.64 -6.68
N GLU A 42 2.76 1.56 -7.38
CA GLU A 42 3.09 1.59 -8.82
C GLU A 42 1.90 2.05 -9.65
N MET A 43 0.71 1.46 -9.43
CA MET A 43 -0.51 1.84 -10.13
C MET A 43 -0.89 3.31 -9.91
N ILE A 44 -0.79 3.80 -8.68
CA ILE A 44 -1.06 5.19 -8.33
C ILE A 44 -0.08 6.12 -9.05
N ASN A 45 1.21 5.80 -9.00
CA ASN A 45 2.25 6.60 -9.63
C ASN A 45 2.07 6.67 -11.15
N ASP A 46 1.75 5.55 -11.79
CA ASP A 46 1.49 5.52 -13.23
C ASP A 46 0.23 6.31 -13.60
N HIS A 47 -0.84 6.19 -12.82
CA HIS A 47 -2.06 6.98 -13.02
C HIS A 47 -1.79 8.49 -12.93
N VAL A 48 -1.05 8.92 -11.91
CA VAL A 48 -0.69 10.34 -11.71
C VAL A 48 0.24 10.84 -12.82
N LYS A 49 1.25 10.06 -13.21
CA LYS A 49 2.16 10.43 -14.31
C LYS A 49 1.45 10.61 -15.65
N ASN A 50 0.35 9.90 -15.85
CA ASN A 50 -0.48 10.01 -17.05
C ASN A 50 -1.58 11.09 -16.92
N GLY A 51 -1.50 11.96 -15.92
CA GLY A 51 -2.40 13.10 -15.72
C GLY A 51 -3.69 12.77 -14.97
N GLY A 52 -3.81 11.58 -14.40
CA GLY A 52 -4.94 11.19 -13.56
C GLY A 52 -4.82 11.72 -12.13
N SER A 53 -5.96 11.93 -11.46
CA SER A 53 -6.02 12.23 -10.04
C SER A 53 -6.50 11.01 -9.24
N VAL A 54 -6.05 10.90 -7.99
CA VAL A 54 -6.50 9.85 -7.06
C VAL A 54 -7.47 10.45 -6.05
N ILE A 55 -8.69 9.94 -6.03
CA ILE A 55 -9.74 10.39 -5.13
C ILE A 55 -10.01 9.28 -4.11
N LEU A 56 -9.89 9.61 -2.83
CA LEU A 56 -10.40 8.77 -1.75
C LEU A 56 -11.83 9.18 -1.44
N ARG A 57 -12.72 8.20 -1.43
CA ARG A 57 -14.11 8.38 -1.00
C ARG A 57 -14.32 7.66 0.32
N ASP A 58 -14.84 8.36 1.32
CA ASP A 58 -15.21 7.75 2.60
C ASP A 58 -16.61 7.11 2.55
N ARG A 59 -17.07 6.58 3.69
CA ARG A 59 -18.38 5.92 3.81
C ARG A 59 -19.56 6.89 3.67
N ASP A 60 -19.32 8.18 3.86
CA ASP A 60 -20.33 9.24 3.75
C ASP A 60 -20.33 9.88 2.34
N ASN A 61 -19.66 9.25 1.37
CA ASN A 61 -19.41 9.74 0.02
C ASN A 61 -18.62 11.06 -0.04
N LYS A 62 -17.93 11.46 1.02
CA LYS A 62 -17.05 12.62 0.94
C LYS A 62 -15.80 12.22 0.19
N GLU A 63 -15.47 13.05 -0.79
CA GLU A 63 -14.32 12.87 -1.65
C GLU A 63 -13.18 13.76 -1.20
N LYS A 64 -11.97 13.20 -1.21
CA LYS A 64 -10.73 13.94 -1.00
C LYS A 64 -9.72 13.52 -2.04
N GLU A 65 -9.24 14.49 -2.81
CA GLU A 65 -8.09 14.28 -3.68
C GLU A 65 -6.83 14.07 -2.82
N VAL A 66 -6.06 13.03 -3.16
CA VAL A 66 -4.81 12.71 -2.48
C VAL A 66 -3.67 12.95 -3.43
N MET A 67 -2.78 13.86 -3.04
CA MET A 67 -1.50 14.06 -3.72
C MET A 67 -0.48 13.06 -3.20
N PHE A 68 0.11 12.30 -4.12
CA PHE A 68 1.27 11.46 -3.86
C PHE A 68 2.50 12.19 -4.41
N PHE A 69 3.58 12.26 -3.62
CA PHE A 69 4.83 12.96 -3.95
C PHE A 69 5.91 11.97 -4.38
#